data_AF-A0A3M1AFM1-F1
#
_entry.id   AF-A0A3M1AFM1-F1
#
_cell.length_a   1.000
_cell.length_b   1.000
_cell.length_c   1.000
_cell.angle_alpha   90.00
_cell.angle_beta   90.00
_cell.angle_gamma   90.00
#
_symmetry.space_group_name_H-M   'P 1'
#
loop_
_entity.id
_entity.type
_entity.pdbx_description
1 polymer ?
#
loop_
_entity_poly.entity_id
_entity_poly.type
_entity_poly.pdbx_seq_one_letter_code
_entity_poly.pdbx_strand_id
1 'polypeptide(L)'
;MKMALPIFFAAVLLSFLACQREQSLAPGENVSLQPTFTSIQKNILTPSCVNRGCHPPVGPMSLQEGVAYNNLVNQPSAYGIPRVDPGNAENSALYLKVLGDVRVGGVQARMPLGAGSLTTDEINAIRDWINDGAKNN
;
A
#
# COMPACT_ATOMS: atom_id res chain seq x y z
N MET A 1 -34.16 12.99 70.96
CA MET A 1 -33.67 13.07 69.56
C MET A 1 -32.52 12.09 69.45
N LYS A 2 -32.64 10.94 68.75
CA LYS A 2 -32.53 10.79 67.27
C LYS A 2 -31.18 11.37 66.79
N MET A 3 -30.19 10.65 66.27
CA MET A 3 -30.12 9.36 65.57
C MET A 3 -28.68 8.82 65.61
N ALA A 4 -28.54 7.49 65.66
CA ALA A 4 -27.37 6.79 65.16
C ALA A 4 -27.45 6.68 63.63
N LEU A 5 -26.30 6.66 62.94
CA LEU A 5 -26.24 6.26 61.53
C LEU A 5 -24.87 5.68 61.16
N PRO A 6 -24.75 4.36 60.97
CA PRO A 6 -23.65 3.75 60.22
C PRO A 6 -24.12 3.56 58.77
N ILE A 7 -23.39 4.06 57.78
CA ILE A 7 -23.69 3.78 56.37
C ILE A 7 -22.50 3.07 55.72
N PHE A 8 -22.84 1.82 55.39
CA PHE A 8 -22.17 0.83 54.58
C PHE A 8 -21.45 1.38 53.34
N PHE A 9 -20.26 0.82 53.11
CA PHE A 9 -19.65 0.65 51.79
C PHE A 9 -20.66 0.06 50.80
N ALA A 10 -20.92 0.76 49.69
CA ALA A 10 -21.46 0.15 48.47
C ALA A 10 -20.95 0.95 47.27
N ALA A 11 -19.89 0.42 46.65
CA ALA A 11 -19.49 0.79 45.30
C ALA A 11 -20.56 0.25 44.33
N VAL A 12 -21.19 1.14 43.56
CA VAL A 12 -22.03 0.74 42.42
C VAL A 12 -21.47 1.41 41.18
N LEU A 13 -20.71 0.61 40.43
CA LEU A 13 -20.47 0.73 39.00
C LEU A 13 -21.81 0.76 38.26
N LEU A 14 -22.00 1.69 37.32
CA LEU A 14 -22.67 1.51 36.02
C LEU A 14 -22.98 2.88 35.40
N SER A 15 -21.99 3.46 34.70
CA SER A 15 -22.20 4.65 33.88
C SER A 15 -21.45 4.50 32.56
N PHE A 16 -22.21 4.17 31.53
CA PHE A 16 -21.99 4.39 30.09
C PHE A 16 -20.58 4.07 29.55
N LEU A 17 -20.45 2.89 28.93
CA LEU A 17 -19.49 2.69 27.84
C LEU A 17 -19.86 3.67 26.71
N ALA A 18 -19.32 4.88 26.80
CA ALA A 18 -19.26 5.77 25.66
C ALA A 18 -18.40 5.06 24.60
N CYS A 19 -19.03 4.62 23.51
CA CYS A 19 -18.32 4.28 22.29
C CYS A 19 -17.79 5.59 21.68
N GLN A 20 -16.72 6.13 22.25
CA GLN A 20 -15.97 7.22 21.63
C GLN A 20 -14.86 6.57 20.81
N ARG A 21 -15.18 6.29 19.54
CA ARG A 21 -14.16 6.24 18.51
C ARG A 21 -13.75 7.69 18.25
N GLU A 22 -12.76 8.16 19.00
CA GLU A 22 -12.12 9.45 18.73
C GLU A 22 -11.33 9.32 17.42
N GLN A 23 -11.93 9.73 16.30
CA GLN A 23 -11.15 10.11 15.13
C GLN A 23 -10.82 11.59 15.27
N SER A 24 -9.74 11.83 16.02
CA SER A 24 -9.04 13.11 16.00
C SER A 24 -8.42 13.31 14.62
N LEU A 25 -9.06 14.15 13.79
CA LEU A 25 -8.47 14.64 12.55
C LEU A 25 -7.63 15.88 12.87
N ALA A 26 -6.32 15.69 12.96
CA ALA A 26 -5.33 16.76 12.92
C ALA A 26 -5.10 17.23 11.46
N PRO A 27 -4.63 18.46 11.22
CA PRO A 27 -4.25 18.92 9.89
C PRO A 27 -2.94 18.23 9.48
N GLY A 28 -3.05 17.25 8.58
CA GLY A 28 -1.96 16.35 8.20
C GLY A 28 -2.52 14.96 7.96
N GLU A 29 -3.38 14.82 6.96
CA GLU A 29 -4.02 13.55 6.60
C GLU A 29 -2.92 12.59 6.12
N ASN A 30 -2.45 11.73 7.01
CA ASN A 30 -1.67 10.55 6.64
C ASN A 30 -2.58 9.65 5.82
N VAL A 31 -2.62 9.86 4.49
CA VAL A 31 -3.27 8.94 3.56
C VAL A 31 -2.56 7.61 3.74
N SER A 32 -3.16 6.74 4.55
CA SER A 32 -2.59 5.44 4.87
C SER A 32 -2.48 4.64 3.58
N LEU A 33 -1.25 4.31 3.17
CA LEU A 33 -1.01 3.48 2.02
C LEU A 33 -1.73 2.13 2.22
N GLN A 34 -2.54 1.74 1.23
CA GLN A 34 -3.33 0.51 1.25
C GLN A 34 -2.84 -0.44 0.16
N PRO A 35 -2.97 -1.76 0.33
CA PRO A 35 -2.66 -2.75 -0.70
C PRO A 35 -3.78 -2.83 -1.75
N THR A 36 -4.18 -1.69 -2.31
CA THR A 36 -5.16 -1.59 -3.40
C THR A 36 -4.53 -0.92 -4.61
N PHE A 37 -4.99 -1.25 -5.81
CA PHE A 37 -4.44 -0.68 -7.03
C PHE A 37 -4.59 0.85 -7.06
N THR A 38 -5.72 1.39 -6.62
CA THR A 38 -5.98 2.83 -6.52
C THR A 38 -4.96 3.52 -5.62
N SER A 39 -4.67 2.93 -4.45
CA SER A 39 -3.70 3.49 -3.50
C SER A 39 -2.28 3.41 -4.05
N ILE A 40 -1.90 2.29 -4.66
CA ILE A 40 -0.59 2.10 -5.30
C ILE A 40 -0.41 3.04 -6.49
N GLN A 41 -1.43 3.22 -7.33
CA GLN A 41 -1.39 4.15 -8.46
C GLN A 41 -1.16 5.58 -7.99
N LYS A 42 -1.94 6.03 -7.00
CA LYS A 42 -1.89 7.41 -6.48
C LYS A 42 -0.59 7.71 -5.74
N ASN A 43 -0.16 6.78 -4.89
CA ASN A 43 0.91 7.04 -3.93
C ASN A 43 2.29 6.52 -4.39
N ILE A 44 2.34 5.60 -5.36
CA ILE A 44 3.60 4.99 -5.83
C ILE A 44 3.80 5.19 -7.34
N LEU A 45 2.97 4.59 -8.19
CA LEU A 45 3.23 4.55 -9.64
C LEU A 45 3.28 5.96 -10.24
N THR A 46 2.32 6.81 -9.89
CA THR A 46 2.27 8.19 -10.41
C THR A 46 3.45 9.03 -9.92
N PRO A 47 3.68 9.23 -8.61
CA PRO A 47 4.75 10.11 -8.13
C PRO A 47 6.16 9.56 -8.38
N SER A 48 6.35 8.23 -8.28
CA SER A 48 7.68 7.62 -8.28
C SER A 48 8.09 7.06 -9.63
N CYS A 49 7.16 6.71 -10.52
CA CYS A 49 7.48 6.07 -11.81
C CYS A 49 7.08 6.91 -13.02
N VAL A 50 5.88 7.50 -13.01
CA VAL A 50 5.37 8.31 -14.12
C VAL A 50 6.01 9.70 -14.12
N ASN A 51 5.94 10.42 -13.01
CA ASN A 51 6.39 11.82 -12.93
C ASN A 51 7.91 11.97 -13.08
N ARG A 52 8.67 10.87 -13.00
CA ARG A 52 10.11 10.83 -13.29
C ARG A 52 10.41 10.75 -14.79
N GLY A 53 9.43 10.40 -15.63
CA GLY A 53 9.58 10.32 -17.08
C GLY A 53 10.38 9.11 -17.59
N CYS A 54 10.79 8.18 -16.74
CA CYS A 54 11.50 6.96 -17.18
C CYS A 54 10.58 5.96 -17.88
N HIS A 55 9.29 5.93 -17.49
CA HIS A 55 8.28 5.15 -18.18
C HIS A 55 7.59 6.00 -19.25
N PRO A 56 7.42 5.47 -20.48
CA PRO A 56 6.77 6.23 -21.54
C PRO A 56 5.31 6.52 -21.16
N PRO A 57 4.76 7.70 -21.47
CA PRO A 57 3.39 8.05 -21.10
C PRO A 57 2.35 7.22 -21.87
N VAL A 58 2.74 6.59 -22.98
CA VAL A 58 1.87 5.81 -23.85
C VAL A 58 2.48 4.47 -24.20
N GLY A 59 1.65 3.53 -24.65
CA GLY A 59 2.07 2.20 -25.06
C GLY A 59 2.15 1.19 -23.90
N PRO A 60 2.71 0.00 -24.15
CA PRO A 60 2.57 -1.13 -23.24
C PRO A 60 3.34 -0.96 -21.93
N MET A 61 4.34 -0.07 -21.86
CA MET A 61 5.09 0.21 -20.64
C MET A 61 4.58 1.44 -19.87
N SER A 62 3.47 2.03 -20.32
CA SER A 62 2.86 3.17 -19.64
C SER A 62 2.26 2.75 -18.30
N LEU A 63 2.64 3.50 -17.27
CA LEU A 63 2.11 3.40 -15.91
C LEU A 63 1.16 4.57 -15.58
N GLN A 64 0.69 5.28 -16.61
CA GLN A 64 -0.29 6.34 -16.45
C GLN A 64 -1.60 5.79 -15.86
N GLU A 65 -2.24 6.62 -15.04
CA GLU A 65 -3.58 6.34 -14.54
C GLU A 65 -4.55 6.05 -15.70
N GLY A 66 -5.45 5.10 -15.49
CA GLY A 66 -6.40 4.63 -16.51
C GLY A 66 -5.86 3.53 -17.45
N VAL A 67 -4.55 3.40 -17.63
CA VAL A 67 -3.95 2.33 -18.48
C VAL A 67 -3.03 1.37 -17.72
N ALA A 68 -2.45 1.80 -16.61
CA ALA A 68 -1.45 1.05 -15.86
C ALA A 68 -1.89 -0.36 -15.46
N TYR A 69 -3.13 -0.53 -14.97
CA TYR A 69 -3.62 -1.85 -14.54
C TYR A 69 -3.53 -2.89 -15.68
N ASN A 70 -4.08 -2.54 -16.85
CA ASN A 70 -4.10 -3.41 -18.02
C ASN A 70 -2.70 -3.66 -18.59
N ASN A 71 -1.78 -2.71 -18.41
CA ASN A 71 -0.38 -2.85 -18.80
C ASN A 71 0.46 -3.66 -17.80
N LEU A 72 -0.03 -3.87 -16.57
CA LEU A 72 0.70 -4.59 -15.52
C LEU A 72 0.20 -6.02 -15.35
N VAL A 73 -1.09 -6.18 -15.09
CA VAL A 73 -1.66 -7.45 -14.61
C VAL A 73 -1.72 -8.47 -15.75
N ASN A 74 -1.13 -9.65 -15.51
CA ASN A 74 -1.01 -10.76 -16.47
C ASN A 74 -0.26 -10.42 -17.78
N GLN A 75 0.42 -9.28 -17.85
CA GLN A 75 1.19 -8.91 -19.04
C GLN A 75 2.59 -9.52 -19.03
N PRO A 76 3.15 -9.93 -20.18
CA PRO A 76 4.49 -10.48 -20.25
C PRO A 76 5.55 -9.42 -19.91
N SER A 77 6.59 -9.83 -19.20
CA SER A 77 7.82 -9.03 -19.03
C SER A 77 8.95 -9.56 -19.91
N ALA A 78 10.04 -8.79 -20.01
CA ALA A 78 11.26 -9.24 -20.68
C ALA A 78 12.02 -10.33 -19.89
N TYR A 79 11.57 -10.68 -18.69
CA TYR A 79 12.27 -11.58 -17.76
C TYR A 79 11.68 -13.00 -17.73
N GLY A 80 10.77 -13.34 -18.65
CA GLY A 80 10.15 -14.67 -18.71
C GLY A 80 9.08 -14.94 -17.63
N ILE A 81 8.76 -13.94 -16.82
CA ILE A 81 7.69 -13.94 -15.80
C ILE A 81 6.69 -12.82 -16.09
N PRO A 82 5.45 -12.86 -15.57
CA PRO A 82 4.50 -11.76 -15.70
C PRO A 82 5.03 -10.47 -15.04
N ARG A 83 4.58 -9.31 -15.54
CA ARG A 83 4.83 -8.03 -14.86
C ARG A 83 4.19 -8.01 -13.49
N VAL A 84 2.94 -8.46 -13.42
CA VAL A 84 2.23 -8.81 -12.19
C VAL A 84 1.54 -10.15 -12.41
N ASP A 85 1.86 -11.11 -11.53
CA ASP A 85 1.26 -12.44 -11.41
C ASP A 85 0.31 -12.44 -10.20
N PRO A 86 -1.02 -12.37 -10.41
CA PRO A 86 -1.99 -12.33 -9.32
C PRO A 86 -1.83 -13.51 -8.35
N GLY A 87 -1.65 -13.22 -7.07
CA GLY A 87 -1.44 -14.22 -6.02
C GLY A 87 0.02 -14.61 -5.80
N ASN A 88 0.98 -14.08 -6.57
CA ASN A 88 2.39 -14.46 -6.46
C ASN A 88 3.35 -13.29 -6.73
N ALA A 89 3.63 -12.50 -5.69
CA ALA A 89 4.59 -11.40 -5.75
C ALA A 89 6.01 -11.86 -6.13
N GLU A 90 6.45 -13.03 -5.65
CA GLU A 90 7.79 -13.57 -5.91
C GLU A 90 8.01 -13.98 -7.38
N ASN A 91 6.93 -14.14 -8.14
CA ASN A 91 6.92 -14.37 -9.58
C ASN A 91 6.49 -13.13 -10.39
N SER A 92 6.46 -11.95 -9.77
CA SER A 92 6.01 -10.71 -10.41
C SER A 92 7.16 -9.75 -10.67
N ALA A 93 7.45 -9.44 -11.94
CA ALA A 93 8.57 -8.57 -12.28
C ALA A 93 8.49 -7.19 -11.61
N LEU A 94 7.30 -6.60 -11.44
CA LEU A 94 7.12 -5.32 -10.73
C LEU A 94 7.72 -5.37 -9.32
N TYR A 95 7.38 -6.40 -8.54
CA TYR A 95 7.86 -6.57 -7.17
C TYR A 95 9.38 -6.78 -7.14
N LEU A 96 9.89 -7.63 -8.02
CA LEU A 96 11.33 -7.89 -8.13
C LEU A 96 12.11 -6.65 -8.54
N LYS A 97 11.55 -5.82 -9.43
CA LYS A 97 12.19 -4.58 -9.88
C LYS A 97 12.30 -3.56 -8.75
N VAL A 98 11.29 -3.45 -7.88
CA VAL A 98 11.36 -2.51 -6.73
C VAL A 98 12.24 -3.03 -5.60
N LEU A 99 12.39 -4.35 -5.45
CA LEU A 99 13.39 -4.94 -4.55
C LEU A 99 14.82 -4.79 -5.05
N GLY A 100 15.02 -4.84 -6.38
CA GLY A 100 16.36 -4.94 -6.98
C GLY A 100 16.88 -6.39 -6.99
N ASP A 101 15.99 -7.36 -7.23
CA ASP A 101 16.34 -8.78 -7.34
C ASP A 101 17.23 -9.04 -8.57
N VAL A 102 18.19 -9.96 -8.42
CA VAL A 102 19.15 -10.34 -9.48
C VAL A 102 18.48 -10.86 -10.76
N ARG A 103 17.31 -11.50 -10.65
CA ARG A 103 16.52 -12.00 -11.79
C ARG A 103 16.09 -10.90 -12.76
N VAL A 104 16.04 -9.65 -12.28
CA VAL A 104 15.58 -8.49 -13.06
C VAL A 104 16.63 -7.37 -13.15
N GLY A 105 17.90 -7.76 -13.01
CA GLY A 105 19.07 -6.91 -13.19
C GLY A 105 19.74 -6.44 -11.89
N GLY A 106 19.25 -6.85 -10.72
CA GLY A 106 19.87 -6.55 -9.43
C GLY A 106 19.66 -5.10 -8.96
N VAL A 107 20.39 -4.73 -7.89
CA VAL A 107 20.28 -3.42 -7.23
C VAL A 107 20.57 -2.25 -8.18
N GLN A 108 21.47 -2.43 -9.15
CA GLN A 108 21.79 -1.41 -10.17
C GLN A 108 20.63 -1.09 -11.12
N ALA A 109 19.68 -2.01 -11.26
CA ALA A 109 18.51 -1.86 -12.12
C ALA A 109 17.21 -1.69 -11.30
N ARG A 110 17.33 -1.46 -9.99
CA ARG A 110 16.19 -1.30 -9.07
C ARG A 110 15.37 -0.07 -9.45
N MET A 111 14.06 -0.23 -9.46
CA MET A 111 13.11 0.86 -9.68
C MET A 111 12.72 1.51 -8.34
N PRO A 112 12.51 2.83 -8.31
CA PRO A 112 12.60 3.76 -9.44
C PRO A 112 14.07 4.13 -9.77
N LEU A 113 14.42 4.16 -11.07
CA LEU A 113 15.77 4.53 -11.51
C LEU A 113 16.10 5.99 -11.17
N GLY A 114 17.33 6.23 -10.72
CA GLY A 114 17.82 7.58 -10.46
C GLY A 114 17.15 8.31 -9.29
N ALA A 115 16.31 7.61 -8.51
CA ALA A 115 15.67 8.12 -7.31
C ALA A 115 15.99 7.24 -6.09
N GLY A 116 15.56 7.68 -4.91
CA GLY A 116 15.57 6.84 -3.72
C GLY A 116 14.73 5.59 -3.92
N SER A 117 15.11 4.49 -3.26
CA SER A 117 14.25 3.30 -3.21
C SER A 117 12.91 3.64 -2.61
N LEU A 118 11.88 2.91 -3.04
CA LEU A 118 10.63 2.85 -2.29
C LEU A 118 10.92 2.43 -0.84
N THR A 119 10.13 2.97 0.07
CA THR A 119 10.12 2.56 1.48
C THR A 119 9.66 1.12 1.63
N THR A 120 9.95 0.52 2.77
CA THR A 120 9.49 -0.84 3.10
C THR A 120 7.97 -0.94 3.02
N ASP A 121 7.24 0.08 3.47
CA ASP A 121 5.77 0.10 3.45
C ASP A 121 5.22 0.16 2.03
N GLU A 122 5.85 0.94 1.13
CA GLU A 122 5.50 0.98 -0.29
C GLU A 122 5.72 -0.36 -0.99
N ILE A 123 6.85 -1.00 -0.72
CA ILE A 123 7.17 -2.32 -1.26
C ILE A 123 6.20 -3.38 -0.72
N ASN A 124 5.86 -3.32 0.57
CA ASN A 124 4.89 -4.23 1.18
C ASN A 124 3.49 -4.03 0.61
N ALA A 125 3.04 -2.79 0.40
CA ALA A 125 1.72 -2.55 -0.21
C ALA A 125 1.64 -3.14 -1.63
N ILE A 126 2.69 -3.03 -2.44
CA ILE A 126 2.77 -3.69 -3.75
C ILE A 126 2.71 -5.21 -3.58
N ARG A 127 3.52 -5.79 -2.68
CA ARG A 127 3.57 -7.23 -2.44
C ARG A 127 2.19 -7.76 -2.05
N ASP A 128 1.56 -7.11 -1.09
CA ASP A 128 0.32 -7.55 -0.49
C ASP A 128 -0.84 -7.40 -1.49
N TRP A 129 -0.89 -6.30 -2.26
CA TRP A 129 -1.84 -6.15 -3.37
C TRP A 129 -1.72 -7.27 -4.41
N ILE A 130 -0.49 -7.63 -4.80
CA ILE A 130 -0.26 -8.73 -5.75
C ILE A 130 -0.74 -10.05 -5.14
N ASN A 131 -0.34 -10.36 -3.91
CA ASN A 131 -0.70 -11.60 -3.22
C ASN A 131 -2.22 -11.71 -2.95
N ASP A 132 -2.92 -10.59 -2.80
CA ASP A 132 -4.39 -10.51 -2.67
C ASP A 132 -5.13 -10.65 -4.01
N GLY A 133 -4.42 -11.04 -5.06
CA GLY A 133 -4.97 -11.31 -6.39
C GLY A 133 -4.94 -10.11 -7.33
N ALA A 134 -4.13 -9.09 -7.05
CA ALA A 134 -3.90 -7.93 -7.90
C ALA A 134 -5.19 -7.28 -8.44
N LYS A 135 -6.18 -7.06 -7.57
CA LYS A 135 -7.51 -6.54 -7.94
C LYS A 135 -7.41 -5.10 -8.44
N ASN A 136 -8.32 -4.71 -9.33
CA ASN A 136 -8.48 -3.32 -9.76
C ASN A 136 -9.43 -2.59 -8.79
N ASN A 137 -8.91 -2.15 -7.64
CA ASN A 137 -9.68 -1.57 -6.53
C ASN A 137 -8.96 -0.38 -5.89
#